data_AF-A0A1C5VV45-F1
#
_entry.id   AF-A0A1C5VV45-F1
#
_cell.length_a   1.000
_cell.length_b   1.000
_cell.length_c   1.000
_cell.angle_alpha   90.00
_cell.angle_beta   90.00
_cell.angle_gamma   90.00
#
_symmetry.space_group_name_H-M   'P 1'
#
loop_
_entity.id
_entity.type
_entity.pdbx_description
1 polymer ?
#
loop_
_entity_poly.entity_id
_entity_poly.type
_entity_poly.pdbx_seq_one_letter_code
_entity_poly.pdbx_strand_id
1 'polypeptide(L)'
;MAQWYSEHIYPWIVSLIGRFFGIFPFSVAEFLLYAGILLLIGSLVRIIYRLIKKKADKKEGLRYLRRLGITALILAVLYMTNCGINYHRNSFAESIRLKADTYTVDELKGVCVDLTERINTYAGQVERDVDGVMVLSGNEREEAVAAMERLGEKWDVLAGYYPKPKPLAFSAFLSVQNLTGIYSPFTVEANYNQDMTPYNIPFTACHELSHLRGFMQEEEANFIAWLACKDAPETELQYSGSMLAWIHCMNVLYEEDRAAWSEIREILSEEADVDLRENSKFWDKWDGAVAEVSEQINDNYLKANGQKDGVQSYGRMADLVVAYYLWEE
;
A
#
# COMPACT_ATOMS: atom_id res chain seq x y z
N MET A 1 -18.07 -1.24 17.19
CA MET A 1 -17.89 0.23 17.23
C MET A 1 -17.08 0.71 16.04
N ALA A 2 -15.89 0.14 15.79
CA ALA A 2 -15.07 0.47 14.62
C ALA A 2 -15.77 0.25 13.26
N GLN A 3 -16.53 -0.84 13.11
CA GLN A 3 -17.34 -1.06 11.89
C GLN A 3 -18.31 0.09 11.62
N TRP A 4 -19.13 0.44 12.62
CA TRP A 4 -20.08 1.55 12.51
C TRP A 4 -19.38 2.87 12.18
N TYR A 5 -18.24 3.15 12.80
CA TYR A 5 -17.42 4.33 12.50
C TYR A 5 -16.96 4.36 11.03
N SER A 6 -16.44 3.22 10.56
CA SER A 6 -15.91 3.04 9.19
C SER A 6 -16.99 3.23 8.13
N GLU A 7 -18.24 2.85 8.43
CA GLU A 7 -19.37 2.96 7.50
C GLU A 7 -20.05 4.34 7.53
N HIS A 8 -20.11 4.99 8.71
CA HIS A 8 -20.99 6.16 8.89
C HIS A 8 -20.25 7.48 9.09
N ILE A 9 -18.99 7.45 9.56
CA ILE A 9 -18.21 8.67 9.87
C ILE A 9 -17.02 8.79 8.92
N TYR A 10 -16.22 7.74 8.81
CA TYR A 10 -14.99 7.77 8.01
C TYR A 10 -15.19 8.17 6.53
N PRO A 11 -16.28 7.77 5.83
CA PRO A 11 -16.49 8.18 4.44
C PRO A 11 -16.67 9.70 4.29
N TRP A 12 -17.20 10.38 5.31
CA TRP A 12 -17.29 11.84 5.34
C TRP A 12 -15.93 12.50 5.52
N ILE A 13 -15.06 11.90 6.34
CA ILE A 13 -13.68 12.35 6.53
C ILE A 13 -12.94 12.27 5.19
N VAL A 14 -12.99 11.13 4.52
CA VAL A 14 -12.39 10.93 3.20
C VAL A 14 -12.97 11.92 2.18
N SER A 15 -14.30 12.09 2.17
CA SER A 15 -14.96 13.01 1.25
C SER A 15 -14.61 14.47 1.51
N LEU A 16 -14.32 14.89 2.74
CA LEU A 16 -13.98 16.28 3.06
C LEU A 16 -12.47 16.53 2.95
N ILE A 17 -11.69 15.79 3.72
CA ILE A 17 -10.23 15.95 3.86
C ILE A 17 -9.54 15.45 2.59
N GLY A 18 -9.91 14.26 2.11
CA GLY A 18 -9.34 13.68 0.88
C GLY A 18 -9.66 14.52 -0.37
N ARG A 19 -10.85 15.13 -0.47
CA ARG A 19 -11.15 16.09 -1.56
C ARG A 19 -10.32 17.36 -1.43
N PHE A 20 -10.18 17.91 -0.23
CA PHE A 20 -9.40 19.13 0.00
C PHE A 20 -7.92 18.93 -0.38
N PHE A 21 -7.28 17.89 0.15
CA PHE A 21 -5.88 17.61 -0.21
C PHE A 21 -5.73 17.07 -1.63
N GLY A 22 -6.74 16.41 -2.18
CA GLY A 22 -6.79 15.96 -3.59
C GLY A 22 -6.71 17.09 -4.63
N ILE A 23 -6.93 18.36 -4.24
CA ILE A 23 -6.74 19.53 -5.11
C ILE A 23 -5.27 19.68 -5.54
N PHE A 24 -4.33 19.30 -4.67
CA PHE A 24 -2.91 19.47 -4.93
C PHE A 24 -2.37 18.30 -5.76
N PRO A 25 -1.59 18.53 -6.83
CA PRO A 25 -1.08 17.45 -7.68
C PRO A 25 0.08 16.66 -7.07
N PHE A 26 0.61 17.09 -5.91
CA PHE A 26 1.73 16.51 -5.18
C PHE A 26 1.31 16.07 -3.78
N SER A 27 2.09 15.17 -3.15
CA SER A 27 1.86 14.68 -1.78
C SER A 27 1.98 15.80 -0.75
N VAL A 28 0.86 16.25 -0.17
CA VAL A 28 0.93 17.29 0.86
C VAL A 28 1.51 16.73 2.16
N ALA A 29 1.25 15.46 2.45
CA ALA A 29 1.87 14.70 3.54
C ALA A 29 3.39 14.82 3.54
N GLU A 30 4.03 14.59 2.39
CA GLU A 30 5.48 14.61 2.24
C GLU A 30 6.06 16.00 2.57
N PHE A 31 5.51 17.07 2.00
CA PHE A 31 5.99 18.42 2.27
C PHE A 31 5.69 18.87 3.71
N LEU A 32 4.56 18.46 4.30
CA LEU A 32 4.26 18.72 5.70
C LEU A 32 5.22 17.99 6.64
N LEU A 33 5.64 16.77 6.30
CA LEU A 33 6.65 16.03 7.04
C LEU A 33 7.98 16.80 7.05
N TYR A 34 8.46 17.24 5.89
CA TYR A 34 9.71 18.00 5.80
C TYR A 34 9.63 19.36 6.51
N ALA A 35 8.53 20.09 6.30
CA ALA A 35 8.29 21.33 7.02
C ALA A 35 8.25 21.11 8.54
N GLY A 36 7.62 20.02 9.00
CA GLY A 36 7.57 19.62 10.40
C GLY A 36 8.96 19.35 10.98
N ILE A 37 9.79 18.58 10.27
CA ILE A 37 11.18 18.29 10.67
C ILE A 37 12.01 19.58 10.77
N LEU A 38 11.93 20.44 9.75
CA LEU A 38 12.67 21.71 9.73
C LEU A 38 12.21 22.65 10.86
N LEU A 39 10.91 22.72 11.13
CA LEU A 39 10.35 23.50 12.24
C LEU A 39 10.78 22.93 13.60
N LEU A 40 10.81 21.60 13.74
CA LEU A 40 11.28 20.94 14.96
C LEU A 40 12.76 21.24 15.23
N ILE A 41 13.62 21.05 14.22
CA ILE A 41 15.05 21.35 14.33
C ILE A 41 15.27 22.84 14.60
N GLY A 42 14.63 23.73 13.83
CA GLY A 42 14.78 25.17 13.98
C GLY A 42 14.30 25.68 15.35
N SER A 43 13.20 25.13 15.86
CA SER A 43 12.69 25.49 17.19
C SER A 43 13.58 24.94 18.31
N LEU A 44 14.15 23.74 18.14
CA LEU A 44 15.14 23.16 19.05
C LEU A 44 16.43 23.99 19.09
N VAL A 45 16.99 24.34 17.94
CA VAL A 45 18.19 25.20 17.83
C VAL A 45 17.91 26.56 18.47
N ARG A 46 16.76 27.16 18.18
CA ARG A 46 16.35 28.45 18.78
C ARG A 46 16.29 28.37 20.30
N ILE A 47 15.69 27.34 20.87
CA ILE A 47 15.57 27.24 22.32
C ILE A 47 16.93 27.00 22.98
N ILE A 48 17.76 26.13 22.41
CA ILE A 48 19.13 25.89 22.88
C ILE A 48 19.94 27.20 22.82
N TYR A 49 19.89 27.93 21.71
CA TYR A 49 20.58 29.20 21.57
C TYR A 49 20.15 30.23 22.62
N ARG A 50 18.84 30.36 22.89
CA ARG A 50 18.32 31.30 23.89
C ARG A 50 18.71 30.90 25.32
N LEU A 51 18.73 29.60 25.62
CA LEU A 51 19.20 29.07 26.90
C LEU A 51 20.69 29.38 27.11
N ILE A 52 21.53 29.10 26.10
CA ILE A 52 22.97 29.39 26.14
C ILE A 52 23.24 30.89 26.32
N LYS A 53 22.52 31.74 25.58
CA LYS A 53 22.66 33.21 25.69
C LYS A 53 22.02 33.80 26.95
N LYS A 54 21.47 32.98 27.86
CA LYS A 54 20.71 33.40 29.05
C LYS A 54 19.60 34.42 28.72
N LYS A 55 19.07 34.34 27.49
CA LYS A 55 17.96 35.15 26.97
C LYS A 55 16.62 34.43 27.09
N ALA A 56 16.61 33.22 27.63
CA ALA A 56 15.42 32.42 27.89
C ALA A 56 14.87 32.72 29.29
N ASP A 57 13.55 32.86 29.39
CA ASP A 57 12.91 32.91 30.71
C ASP A 57 12.78 31.49 31.31
N LYS A 58 12.59 31.42 32.64
CA LYS A 58 12.52 30.14 33.38
C LYS A 58 11.38 29.21 32.91
N LYS A 59 10.38 29.73 32.18
CA LYS A 59 9.22 28.97 31.71
C LYS A 59 9.29 28.67 30.20
N GLU A 60 10.32 29.11 29.49
CA GLU A 60 10.41 28.97 28.03
C GLU A 60 10.52 27.49 27.62
N GLY A 61 11.34 26.71 28.31
CA GLY A 61 11.42 25.26 28.13
C GLY A 61 10.08 24.56 28.34
N LEU A 62 9.36 24.92 29.42
CA LEU A 62 8.04 24.37 29.70
C LEU A 62 7.02 24.74 28.61
N ARG A 63 7.05 25.97 28.10
CA ARG A 63 6.17 26.38 26.99
C ARG A 63 6.47 25.61 25.70
N TYR A 64 7.74 25.31 25.44
CA TYR A 64 8.14 24.50 24.29
C TYR A 64 7.67 23.05 24.43
N LEU A 65 7.92 22.41 25.57
CA LEU A 65 7.42 21.06 25.86
C LEU A 65 5.90 20.98 25.77
N ARG A 66 5.18 21.99 26.28
CA ARG A 66 3.72 22.07 26.15
C ARG A 66 3.28 22.13 24.68
N ARG A 67 3.97 22.90 23.83
CA ARG A 67 3.67 22.95 22.39
C ARG A 67 3.90 21.60 21.73
N LEU A 68 5.03 20.95 22.02
CA LEU A 68 5.31 19.59 21.53
C LEU A 68 4.23 18.60 21.97
N GLY A 69 3.83 18.63 23.25
CA GLY A 69 2.77 17.76 23.75
C GLY A 69 1.41 18.01 23.09
N ILE A 70 1.03 19.27 22.84
CA ILE A 70 -0.19 19.61 22.11
C ILE A 70 -0.11 19.13 20.66
N THR A 71 1.02 19.36 19.98
CA THR A 71 1.24 18.88 18.60
C THR A 71 1.15 17.36 18.53
N ALA A 72 1.80 16.65 19.44
CA ALA A 72 1.75 15.19 19.52
C ALA A 72 0.32 14.69 19.76
N LEU A 73 -0.45 15.35 20.64
CA LEU A 73 -1.86 15.01 20.87
C LEU A 73 -2.71 15.21 19.62
N ILE A 74 -2.52 16.31 18.89
CA ILE A 74 -3.24 16.56 17.62
C ILE A 74 -2.91 15.46 16.61
N LEU A 75 -1.63 15.13 16.43
CA LEU A 75 -1.20 14.05 15.54
C LEU A 75 -1.79 12.70 15.96
N ALA A 76 -1.82 12.39 17.24
CA ALA A 76 -2.42 11.15 17.76
C ALA A 76 -3.93 11.09 17.51
N VAL A 77 -4.65 12.21 17.63
CA VAL A 77 -6.09 12.28 17.31
C VAL A 77 -6.32 12.11 15.81
N LEU A 78 -5.54 12.78 14.96
CA LEU A 78 -5.61 12.61 13.51
C LEU A 78 -5.34 11.16 13.11
N TYR A 79 -4.27 10.56 13.65
CA TYR A 79 -3.96 9.16 13.44
C TYR A 79 -5.12 8.24 13.84
N MET A 80 -5.63 8.38 15.06
CA MET A 80 -6.66 7.49 15.57
C MET A 80 -7.96 7.61 14.75
N THR A 81 -8.36 8.83 14.40
CA THR A 81 -9.58 9.08 13.62
C THR A 81 -9.44 8.65 12.17
N ASN A 82 -8.32 8.95 11.52
CA ASN A 82 -8.18 8.72 10.07
C ASN A 82 -7.58 7.35 9.72
N CYS A 83 -7.18 6.54 10.71
CA CYS A 83 -6.51 5.25 10.50
C CYS A 83 -6.71 4.30 11.68
N GLY A 84 -6.36 4.69 12.90
CA GLY A 84 -6.33 3.80 14.07
C GLY A 84 -7.62 3.02 14.34
N ILE A 85 -8.79 3.70 14.30
CA ILE A 85 -10.09 3.04 14.50
C ILE A 85 -10.36 2.01 13.39
N ASN A 86 -9.92 2.29 12.17
CA ASN A 86 -10.15 1.45 11.00
C ASN A 86 -9.35 0.14 11.03
N TYR A 87 -8.30 -0.01 11.87
CA TYR A 87 -7.66 -1.31 12.07
C TYR A 87 -8.59 -2.36 12.71
N HIS A 88 -9.65 -1.92 13.39
CA HIS A 88 -10.57 -2.79 14.12
C HIS A 88 -11.92 -2.98 13.43
N ARG A 89 -12.05 -2.57 12.17
CA ARG A 89 -13.24 -2.86 11.35
C ARG A 89 -13.23 -4.33 10.89
N ASN A 90 -14.36 -4.79 10.35
CA ASN A 90 -14.43 -6.10 9.69
C ASN A 90 -13.61 -6.08 8.39
N SER A 91 -12.99 -7.22 8.08
CA SER A 91 -12.25 -7.44 6.84
C SER A 91 -13.14 -7.28 5.59
N PHE A 92 -12.52 -7.08 4.44
CA PHE A 92 -13.24 -7.07 3.17
C PHE A 92 -13.74 -8.47 2.84
N ALA A 93 -12.91 -9.50 3.05
CA ALA A 93 -13.30 -10.90 2.92
C ALA A 93 -14.60 -11.23 3.71
N GLU A 94 -14.68 -10.83 4.99
CA GLU A 94 -15.91 -10.98 5.78
C GLU A 94 -17.10 -10.20 5.20
N SER A 95 -16.84 -9.00 4.66
CA SER A 95 -17.88 -8.12 4.09
C SER A 95 -18.53 -8.74 2.85
N ILE A 96 -17.75 -9.42 2.01
CA ILE A 96 -18.25 -10.14 0.83
C ILE A 96 -18.63 -11.60 1.12
N ARG A 97 -18.49 -12.03 2.39
CA ARG A 97 -18.74 -13.41 2.86
C ARG A 97 -17.84 -14.45 2.18
N LEU A 98 -16.64 -14.04 1.77
CA LEU A 98 -15.61 -14.93 1.30
C LEU A 98 -15.12 -15.75 2.49
N LYS A 99 -15.29 -17.07 2.41
CA LYS A 99 -14.67 -17.98 3.36
C LYS A 99 -13.29 -18.31 2.85
N ALA A 100 -12.27 -17.79 3.50
CA ALA A 100 -10.92 -18.34 3.39
C ALA A 100 -10.90 -19.70 4.12
N ASP A 101 -11.53 -20.69 3.52
CA ASP A 101 -11.43 -22.09 3.97
C ASP A 101 -10.04 -22.63 3.58
N THR A 102 -9.62 -23.73 4.19
CA THR A 102 -8.34 -24.37 3.84
C THR A 102 -8.39 -24.91 2.42
N TYR A 103 -7.47 -24.44 1.55
CA TYR A 103 -7.24 -24.99 0.22
C TYR A 103 -6.11 -26.04 0.26
N THR A 104 -6.10 -26.90 -0.75
CA THR A 104 -5.07 -27.90 -1.00
C THR A 104 -3.94 -27.31 -1.83
N VAL A 105 -2.73 -27.90 -1.74
CA VAL A 105 -1.59 -27.50 -2.57
C VAL A 105 -1.89 -27.63 -4.07
N ASP A 106 -2.73 -28.59 -4.46
CA ASP A 106 -3.17 -28.75 -5.85
C ASP A 106 -4.07 -27.58 -6.33
N GLU A 107 -4.94 -27.06 -5.47
CA GLU A 107 -5.74 -25.86 -5.78
C GLU A 107 -4.86 -24.61 -5.89
N LEU A 108 -3.87 -24.45 -4.98
CA LEU A 108 -2.86 -23.39 -5.09
C LEU A 108 -2.08 -23.50 -6.41
N LYS A 109 -1.65 -24.72 -6.78
CA LYS A 109 -0.97 -24.98 -8.06
C LYS A 109 -1.85 -24.54 -9.23
N GLY A 110 -3.14 -24.87 -9.23
CA GLY A 110 -4.10 -24.45 -10.26
C GLY A 110 -4.19 -22.93 -10.39
N VAL A 111 -4.29 -22.21 -9.27
CA VAL A 111 -4.32 -20.74 -9.25
C VAL A 111 -3.00 -20.15 -9.78
N CYS A 112 -1.86 -20.68 -9.38
CA CYS A 112 -0.55 -20.25 -9.89
C CYS A 112 -0.43 -20.45 -11.41
N VAL A 113 -0.96 -21.55 -11.96
CA VAL A 113 -1.00 -21.79 -13.42
C VAL A 113 -1.87 -20.74 -14.12
N ASP A 114 -3.11 -20.51 -13.67
CA ASP A 114 -4.00 -19.50 -14.28
C ASP A 114 -3.39 -18.09 -14.24
N LEU A 115 -2.81 -17.70 -13.10
CA LEU A 115 -2.11 -16.42 -12.98
C LEU A 115 -0.93 -16.32 -13.95
N THR A 116 -0.16 -17.40 -14.14
CA THR A 116 0.96 -17.43 -15.09
C THR A 116 0.47 -17.26 -16.53
N GLU A 117 -0.62 -17.91 -16.91
CA GLU A 117 -1.22 -17.77 -18.25
C GLU A 117 -1.74 -16.35 -18.50
N ARG A 118 -2.35 -15.73 -17.50
CA ARG A 118 -2.77 -14.31 -17.55
C ARG A 118 -1.57 -13.39 -17.71
N ILE A 119 -0.54 -13.57 -16.90
CA ILE A 119 0.70 -12.78 -16.98
C ILE A 119 1.28 -12.89 -18.39
N ASN A 120 1.45 -14.10 -18.92
CA ASN A 120 1.99 -14.32 -20.25
C ASN A 120 1.15 -13.65 -21.35
N THR A 121 -0.17 -13.64 -21.19
CA THR A 121 -1.09 -12.97 -22.11
C THR A 121 -0.91 -11.46 -22.08
N TYR A 122 -0.89 -10.86 -20.89
CA TYR A 122 -0.79 -9.40 -20.75
C TYR A 122 0.64 -8.88 -20.98
N ALA A 123 1.66 -9.67 -20.67
CA ALA A 123 3.07 -9.32 -20.91
C ALA A 123 3.36 -9.02 -22.38
N GLY A 124 2.65 -9.69 -23.30
CA GLY A 124 2.72 -9.46 -24.75
C GLY A 124 1.82 -8.34 -25.28
N GLN A 125 1.07 -7.67 -24.39
CA GLN A 125 0.13 -6.59 -24.75
C GLN A 125 0.49 -5.24 -24.13
N VAL A 126 1.27 -5.23 -23.05
CA VAL A 126 1.80 -3.99 -22.46
C VAL A 126 2.93 -3.42 -23.31
N GLU A 127 3.04 -2.09 -23.33
CA GLU A 127 4.15 -1.40 -23.98
C GLU A 127 5.46 -1.64 -23.23
N ARG A 128 6.56 -1.75 -23.96
CA ARG A 128 7.89 -2.04 -23.43
C ARG A 128 8.95 -1.12 -24.02
N ASP A 129 9.97 -0.80 -23.24
CA ASP A 129 11.11 -0.02 -23.70
C ASP A 129 12.15 -0.86 -24.48
N VAL A 130 13.29 -0.25 -24.79
CA VAL A 130 14.38 -0.89 -25.54
C VAL A 130 15.06 -2.03 -24.78
N ASP A 131 14.98 -2.03 -23.45
CA ASP A 131 15.54 -3.05 -22.57
C ASP A 131 14.50 -4.14 -22.26
N GLY A 132 13.29 -4.02 -22.83
CA GLY A 132 12.19 -4.97 -22.67
C GLY A 132 11.39 -4.76 -21.39
N VAL A 133 11.61 -3.67 -20.65
CA VAL A 133 10.90 -3.38 -19.40
C VAL A 133 9.56 -2.76 -19.72
N MET A 134 8.51 -3.16 -19.00
CA MET A 134 7.18 -2.54 -19.10
C MET A 134 7.26 -1.01 -18.91
N VAL A 135 6.54 -0.26 -19.74
CA VAL A 135 6.34 1.19 -19.60
C VAL A 135 4.86 1.48 -19.40
N LEU A 136 4.55 2.43 -18.51
CA LEU A 136 3.18 2.89 -18.29
C LEU A 136 2.79 4.00 -19.27
N SER A 137 1.52 4.03 -19.66
CA SER A 137 0.99 5.06 -20.56
C SER A 137 0.79 6.44 -19.90
N GLY A 138 0.95 6.55 -18.57
CA GLY A 138 0.97 7.81 -17.82
C GLY A 138 -0.39 8.27 -17.25
N ASN A 139 -1.38 7.39 -17.27
CA ASN A 139 -2.75 7.57 -16.77
C ASN A 139 -3.04 6.64 -15.56
N GLU A 140 -2.03 5.96 -15.01
CA GLU A 140 -2.18 4.90 -14.03
C GLU A 140 -2.91 5.35 -12.76
N ARG A 141 -2.81 6.65 -12.43
CA ARG A 141 -3.45 7.25 -11.26
C ARG A 141 -4.95 7.41 -11.48
N GLU A 142 -5.35 7.84 -12.66
CA GLU A 142 -6.75 7.94 -13.09
C GLU A 142 -7.36 6.55 -13.24
N GLU A 143 -6.63 5.62 -13.83
CA GLU A 143 -7.08 4.24 -14.03
C GLU A 143 -7.25 3.48 -12.71
N ALA A 144 -6.34 3.66 -11.74
CA ALA A 144 -6.50 3.10 -10.40
C ALA A 144 -7.77 3.63 -9.70
N VAL A 145 -8.06 4.93 -9.82
CA VAL A 145 -9.31 5.50 -9.29
C VAL A 145 -10.52 4.87 -9.98
N ALA A 146 -10.51 4.79 -11.32
CA ALA A 146 -11.61 4.21 -12.07
C ALA A 146 -11.82 2.72 -11.73
N ALA A 147 -10.74 1.96 -11.55
CA ALA A 147 -10.79 0.55 -11.13
C ALA A 147 -11.42 0.38 -9.75
N MET A 148 -11.03 1.22 -8.79
CA MET A 148 -11.59 1.19 -7.42
C MET A 148 -13.05 1.66 -7.39
N GLU A 149 -13.43 2.64 -8.22
CA GLU A 149 -14.82 3.08 -8.37
C GLU A 149 -15.69 1.95 -8.96
N ARG A 150 -15.25 1.29 -10.05
CA ARG A 150 -15.93 0.12 -10.63
C ARG A 150 -16.06 -1.03 -9.63
N LEU A 151 -15.01 -1.32 -8.88
CA LEU A 151 -15.06 -2.34 -7.84
C LEU A 151 -16.07 -1.96 -6.74
N GLY A 152 -16.19 -0.66 -6.44
CA GLY A 152 -17.21 -0.11 -5.54
C GLY A 152 -18.65 -0.23 -6.06
N GLU A 153 -18.86 -0.32 -7.37
CA GLU A 153 -20.19 -0.63 -7.95
C GLU A 153 -20.57 -2.10 -7.73
N LYS A 154 -19.59 -3.01 -7.73
CA LYS A 154 -19.78 -4.44 -7.42
C LYS A 154 -19.95 -4.67 -5.92
N TRP A 155 -19.19 -3.94 -5.10
CA TRP A 155 -19.13 -4.11 -3.65
C TRP A 155 -19.34 -2.79 -2.91
N ASP A 156 -20.57 -2.56 -2.42
CA ASP A 156 -20.99 -1.30 -1.76
C ASP A 156 -20.05 -0.82 -0.64
N VAL A 157 -19.37 -1.73 0.07
CA VAL A 157 -18.42 -1.38 1.13
C VAL A 157 -17.22 -0.56 0.62
N LEU A 158 -16.90 -0.67 -0.67
CA LEU A 158 -15.87 0.09 -1.38
C LEU A 158 -16.44 1.32 -2.09
N ALA A 159 -17.75 1.51 -2.17
CA ALA A 159 -18.37 2.62 -2.91
C ALA A 159 -18.05 3.99 -2.30
N GLY A 160 -17.64 4.97 -3.11
CA GLY A 160 -17.51 6.37 -2.74
C GLY A 160 -16.34 7.08 -3.44
N TYR A 161 -15.89 8.21 -2.89
CA TYR A 161 -14.87 9.04 -3.52
C TYR A 161 -13.45 8.51 -3.28
N TYR A 162 -12.66 8.47 -4.36
CA TYR A 162 -11.24 8.18 -4.34
C TYR A 162 -10.45 9.37 -4.89
N PRO A 163 -9.52 10.00 -4.12
CA PRO A 163 -8.60 10.97 -4.67
C PRO A 163 -7.53 10.27 -5.50
N LYS A 164 -6.99 10.97 -6.52
CA LYS A 164 -5.87 10.44 -7.31
C LYS A 164 -4.68 10.14 -6.40
N PRO A 165 -4.12 8.91 -6.41
CA PRO A 165 -2.87 8.58 -5.73
C PRO A 165 -1.77 9.54 -6.15
N LYS A 166 -0.81 9.81 -5.27
CA LYS A 166 0.20 10.83 -5.50
C LYS A 166 1.61 10.26 -5.44
N PRO A 167 2.45 10.48 -6.47
CA PRO A 167 3.83 10.09 -6.38
C PRO A 167 4.56 10.94 -5.32
N LEU A 168 5.47 10.33 -4.57
CA LEU A 168 6.38 11.08 -3.71
C LEU A 168 7.48 11.74 -4.53
N ALA A 169 7.69 13.03 -4.29
CA ALA A 169 8.75 13.81 -4.94
C ALA A 169 10.15 13.24 -4.62
N PHE A 170 10.34 12.66 -3.42
CA PHE A 170 11.56 11.99 -3.00
C PHE A 170 11.27 10.53 -2.62
N SER A 171 10.99 9.72 -3.63
CA SER A 171 10.60 8.32 -3.48
C SER A 171 11.65 7.43 -2.80
N ALA A 172 12.93 7.82 -2.83
CA ALA A 172 13.98 7.20 -2.02
C ALA A 172 13.64 7.08 -0.52
N PHE A 173 12.78 7.95 0.03
CA PHE A 173 12.29 7.82 1.39
C PHE A 173 11.54 6.50 1.61
N LEU A 174 10.69 6.09 0.67
CA LEU A 174 10.00 4.80 0.73
C LEU A 174 10.92 3.65 0.36
N SER A 175 11.78 3.83 -0.64
CA SER A 175 12.72 2.78 -1.07
C SER A 175 13.64 2.30 0.05
N VAL A 176 14.21 3.21 0.84
CA VAL A 176 15.09 2.89 1.99
C VAL A 176 14.34 2.11 3.09
N GLN A 177 13.01 2.22 3.15
CA GLN A 177 12.17 1.49 4.09
C GLN A 177 11.58 0.21 3.48
N ASN A 178 11.96 -0.12 2.25
CA ASN A 178 11.40 -1.22 1.45
C ASN A 178 9.86 -1.10 1.29
N LEU A 179 9.36 0.12 1.10
CA LEU A 179 7.94 0.42 0.91
C LEU A 179 7.64 0.82 -0.54
N THR A 180 6.56 0.27 -1.09
CA THR A 180 6.03 0.63 -2.42
C THR A 180 5.07 1.82 -2.33
N GLY A 181 4.33 1.96 -1.24
CA GLY A 181 3.40 3.06 -1.00
C GLY A 181 3.20 3.38 0.48
N ILE A 182 2.42 4.44 0.73
CA ILE A 182 1.96 4.80 2.07
C ILE A 182 0.67 5.64 2.04
N TYR A 183 -0.31 5.19 2.82
CA TYR A 183 -1.48 5.98 3.17
C TYR A 183 -1.13 6.93 4.31
N SER A 184 -1.34 8.23 4.08
CA SER A 184 -1.11 9.26 5.11
C SER A 184 -2.39 9.51 5.91
N PRO A 185 -2.43 9.15 7.21
CA PRO A 185 -3.58 9.46 8.05
C PRO A 185 -3.70 10.95 8.39
N PHE A 186 -2.64 11.75 8.15
CA PHE A 186 -2.63 13.16 8.53
C PHE A 186 -3.27 14.06 7.47
N THR A 187 -3.29 13.61 6.22
CA THR A 187 -3.84 14.33 5.07
C THR A 187 -4.84 13.51 4.27
N VAL A 188 -5.05 12.24 4.62
CA VAL A 188 -5.95 11.31 3.91
C VAL A 188 -5.57 11.22 2.43
N GLU A 189 -4.29 10.95 2.19
CA GLU A 189 -3.70 10.84 0.86
C GLU A 189 -3.11 9.44 0.68
N ALA A 190 -3.41 8.82 -0.46
CA ALA A 190 -2.70 7.65 -0.98
C ALA A 190 -1.43 8.13 -1.69
N ASN A 191 -0.26 7.64 -1.27
CA ASN A 191 1.02 8.02 -1.86
C ASN A 191 1.80 6.78 -2.31
N TYR A 192 2.59 6.91 -3.37
CA TYR A 192 3.38 5.78 -3.88
C TYR A 192 4.81 6.19 -4.24
N ASN A 193 5.69 5.19 -4.25
CA ASN A 193 7.04 5.24 -4.74
C ASN A 193 7.01 5.28 -6.27
N GLN A 194 7.35 6.42 -6.88
CA GLN A 194 7.34 6.55 -8.33
C GLN A 194 8.61 6.01 -9.00
N ASP A 195 9.65 5.69 -8.22
CA ASP A 195 10.94 5.23 -8.73
C ASP A 195 10.99 3.70 -8.90
N MET A 196 10.04 2.96 -8.31
CA MET A 196 9.97 1.51 -8.41
C MET A 196 9.63 1.04 -9.84
N THR A 197 9.84 -0.24 -10.12
CA THR A 197 9.57 -0.79 -11.45
C THR A 197 8.12 -0.56 -11.89
N PRO A 198 7.86 -0.19 -13.16
CA PRO A 198 6.56 0.34 -13.57
C PRO A 198 5.38 -0.60 -13.31
N TYR A 199 5.55 -1.92 -13.47
CA TYR A 199 4.46 -2.87 -13.21
C TYR A 199 3.96 -2.88 -11.75
N ASN A 200 4.72 -2.37 -10.77
CA ASN A 200 4.24 -2.29 -9.39
C ASN A 200 3.25 -1.15 -9.18
N ILE A 201 3.34 -0.08 -9.96
CA ILE A 201 2.66 1.19 -9.68
C ILE A 201 1.13 1.06 -9.71
N PRO A 202 0.50 0.43 -10.71
CA PRO A 202 -0.95 0.33 -10.74
C PRO A 202 -1.54 -0.44 -9.54
N PHE A 203 -0.96 -1.59 -9.21
CA PHE A 203 -1.37 -2.38 -8.04
C PHE A 203 -1.18 -1.59 -6.75
N THR A 204 -0.01 -0.98 -6.53
CA THR A 204 0.23 -0.16 -5.34
C THR A 204 -0.74 1.02 -5.25
N ALA A 205 -1.05 1.66 -6.37
CA ALA A 205 -2.04 2.74 -6.40
C ALA A 205 -3.41 2.25 -5.91
N CYS A 206 -3.90 1.09 -6.39
CA CYS A 206 -5.14 0.48 -5.90
C CYS A 206 -5.05 0.07 -4.43
N HIS A 207 -3.90 -0.48 -3.99
CA HIS A 207 -3.65 -0.87 -2.60
C HIS A 207 -3.79 0.32 -1.64
N GLU A 208 -3.13 1.43 -1.93
CA GLU A 208 -3.21 2.63 -1.10
C GLU A 208 -4.61 3.26 -1.09
N LEU A 209 -5.36 3.11 -2.20
CA LEU A 209 -6.77 3.49 -2.25
C LEU A 209 -7.66 2.58 -1.40
N SER A 210 -7.31 1.30 -1.22
CA SER A 210 -7.99 0.40 -0.28
C SER A 210 -7.82 0.85 1.17
N HIS A 211 -6.62 1.30 1.55
CA HIS A 211 -6.39 1.94 2.85
C HIS A 211 -7.23 3.22 2.99
N LEU A 212 -7.31 4.03 1.94
CA LEU A 212 -8.16 5.22 1.95
C LEU A 212 -9.64 4.90 2.20
N ARG A 213 -10.11 3.68 1.85
CA ARG A 213 -11.44 3.15 2.20
C ARG A 213 -11.56 2.54 3.59
N GLY A 214 -10.51 2.64 4.38
CA GLY A 214 -10.49 2.19 5.76
C GLY A 214 -10.06 0.73 5.90
N PHE A 215 -9.68 0.03 4.82
CA PHE A 215 -9.13 -1.33 4.94
C PHE A 215 -7.65 -1.25 5.28
N MET A 216 -7.32 -1.22 6.58
CA MET A 216 -5.95 -1.04 7.06
C MET A 216 -5.16 -2.36 7.16
N GLN A 217 -5.81 -3.50 6.95
CA GLN A 217 -5.16 -4.82 6.89
C GLN A 217 -4.47 -4.97 5.54
N GLU A 218 -3.17 -5.28 5.56
CA GLU A 218 -2.32 -5.32 4.36
C GLU A 218 -2.77 -6.41 3.39
N GLU A 219 -3.11 -7.58 3.91
CA GLU A 219 -3.66 -8.70 3.17
C GLU A 219 -4.98 -8.33 2.48
N GLU A 220 -5.84 -7.57 3.16
CA GLU A 220 -7.12 -7.11 2.62
C GLU A 220 -6.90 -6.02 1.57
N ALA A 221 -5.99 -5.07 1.82
CA ALA A 221 -5.66 -4.02 0.86
C ALA A 221 -5.05 -4.59 -0.42
N ASN A 222 -4.16 -5.57 -0.29
CA ASN A 222 -3.60 -6.34 -1.40
C ASN A 222 -4.67 -7.10 -2.18
N PHE A 223 -5.58 -7.78 -1.46
CA PHE A 223 -6.66 -8.54 -2.09
C PHE A 223 -7.65 -7.64 -2.85
N ILE A 224 -8.05 -6.50 -2.25
CA ILE A 224 -8.89 -5.50 -2.92
C ILE A 224 -8.18 -4.92 -4.15
N ALA A 225 -6.88 -4.62 -4.05
CA ALA A 225 -6.09 -4.10 -5.17
C ALA A 225 -6.02 -5.09 -6.32
N TRP A 226 -5.79 -6.38 -6.03
CA TRP A 226 -5.83 -7.43 -7.03
C TRP A 226 -7.20 -7.52 -7.71
N LEU A 227 -8.30 -7.50 -6.96
CA LEU A 227 -9.65 -7.51 -7.54
C LEU A 227 -9.90 -6.30 -8.45
N ALA A 228 -9.49 -5.10 -8.03
CA ALA A 228 -9.63 -3.89 -8.81
C ALA A 228 -8.84 -3.98 -10.13
N CYS A 229 -7.61 -4.47 -10.06
CA CYS A 229 -6.74 -4.67 -11.22
C CYS A 229 -7.22 -5.79 -12.15
N LYS A 230 -7.65 -6.94 -11.62
CA LYS A 230 -8.11 -8.11 -12.37
C LYS A 230 -9.32 -7.77 -13.25
N ASP A 231 -10.28 -7.02 -12.69
CA ASP A 231 -11.54 -6.68 -13.36
C ASP A 231 -11.46 -5.33 -14.11
N ALA A 232 -10.30 -4.67 -14.14
CA ALA A 232 -10.06 -3.46 -14.92
C ALA A 232 -10.02 -3.78 -16.43
N PRO A 233 -10.51 -2.89 -17.32
CA PRO A 233 -10.33 -3.01 -18.76
C PRO A 233 -8.93 -2.62 -19.24
N GLU A 234 -8.12 -1.99 -18.39
CA GLU A 234 -6.79 -1.51 -18.76
C GLU A 234 -5.73 -2.61 -18.53
N THR A 235 -5.04 -3.01 -19.61
CA THR A 235 -4.09 -4.14 -19.59
C THR A 235 -2.90 -3.91 -18.64
N GLU A 236 -2.46 -2.67 -18.46
CA GLU A 236 -1.40 -2.30 -17.52
C GLU A 236 -1.79 -2.66 -16.08
N LEU A 237 -3.05 -2.41 -15.70
CA LEU A 237 -3.61 -2.78 -14.39
C LEU A 237 -3.75 -4.30 -14.26
N GLN A 238 -4.30 -4.95 -15.28
CA GLN A 238 -4.47 -6.41 -15.27
C GLN A 238 -3.12 -7.14 -15.13
N TYR A 239 -2.10 -6.69 -15.86
CA TYR A 239 -0.74 -7.21 -15.77
C TYR A 239 -0.16 -6.98 -14.37
N SER A 240 -0.21 -5.74 -13.88
CA SER A 240 0.25 -5.35 -12.55
C SER A 240 -0.38 -6.21 -11.44
N GLY A 241 -1.71 -6.30 -11.41
CA GLY A 241 -2.42 -7.11 -10.42
C GLY A 241 -2.13 -8.61 -10.53
N SER A 242 -2.03 -9.15 -11.75
CA SER A 242 -1.69 -10.56 -11.95
C SER A 242 -0.28 -10.87 -11.48
N MET A 243 0.70 -10.01 -11.78
CA MET A 243 2.09 -10.15 -11.34
C MET A 243 2.20 -10.19 -9.81
N LEU A 244 1.56 -9.25 -9.11
CA LEU A 244 1.65 -9.20 -7.65
C LEU A 244 0.95 -10.41 -7.01
N ALA A 245 -0.28 -10.75 -7.45
CA ALA A 245 -0.96 -11.95 -6.96
C ALA A 245 -0.14 -13.23 -7.21
N TRP A 246 0.48 -13.35 -8.38
CA TRP A 246 1.35 -14.48 -8.72
C TRP A 246 2.59 -14.53 -7.82
N ILE A 247 3.26 -13.41 -7.53
CA ILE A 247 4.41 -13.38 -6.61
C ILE A 247 3.98 -13.91 -5.23
N HIS A 248 2.85 -13.45 -4.69
CA HIS A 248 2.35 -13.90 -3.39
C HIS A 248 2.01 -15.40 -3.39
N CYS A 249 1.26 -15.89 -4.39
CA CYS A 249 0.90 -17.31 -4.48
C CYS A 249 2.13 -18.22 -4.74
N MET A 250 3.07 -17.78 -5.59
CA MET A 250 4.29 -18.55 -5.87
C MET A 250 5.24 -18.59 -4.68
N ASN A 251 5.27 -17.56 -3.83
CA ASN A 251 6.05 -17.62 -2.59
C ASN A 251 5.51 -18.71 -1.65
N VAL A 252 4.18 -18.82 -1.49
CA VAL A 252 3.57 -19.91 -0.71
C VAL A 252 3.84 -21.26 -1.38
N LEU A 253 3.69 -21.36 -2.71
CA LEU A 253 3.94 -22.61 -3.42
C LEU A 253 5.41 -23.05 -3.33
N TYR A 254 6.36 -22.12 -3.27
CA TYR A 254 7.78 -22.45 -3.06
C TYR A 254 8.03 -23.14 -1.72
N GLU A 255 7.28 -22.78 -0.68
CA GLU A 255 7.37 -23.40 0.65
C GLU A 255 6.68 -24.77 0.68
N GLU A 256 5.54 -24.91 0.02
CA GLU A 256 4.70 -26.12 0.05
C GLU A 256 5.09 -27.19 -0.98
N ASP A 257 5.41 -26.81 -2.23
CA ASP A 257 5.82 -27.71 -3.32
C ASP A 257 6.80 -27.05 -4.30
N ARG A 258 8.10 -27.22 -4.01
CA ARG A 258 9.20 -26.71 -4.84
C ARG A 258 9.23 -27.27 -6.25
N ALA A 259 8.74 -28.49 -6.47
CA ALA A 259 8.74 -29.10 -7.79
C ALA A 259 7.69 -28.42 -8.68
N ALA A 260 6.46 -28.28 -8.16
CA ALA A 260 5.40 -27.54 -8.84
C ALA A 260 5.77 -26.07 -9.08
N TRP A 261 6.39 -25.42 -8.09
CA TRP A 261 6.93 -24.07 -8.25
C TRP A 261 7.89 -23.97 -9.44
N SER A 262 8.84 -24.91 -9.56
CA SER A 262 9.83 -24.92 -10.65
C SER A 262 9.15 -25.11 -12.01
N GLU A 263 8.20 -26.04 -12.11
CA GLU A 263 7.43 -26.30 -13.33
C GLU A 263 6.68 -25.05 -13.81
N ILE A 264 6.00 -24.35 -12.89
CA ILE A 264 5.24 -23.14 -13.21
C ILE A 264 6.18 -21.98 -13.55
N ARG A 265 7.32 -21.87 -12.87
CA ARG A 265 8.30 -20.82 -13.15
C ARG A 265 8.93 -20.94 -14.54
N GLU A 266 9.07 -22.17 -15.06
CA GLU A 266 9.61 -22.45 -16.40
C GLU A 266 8.69 -22.01 -17.54
N ILE A 267 7.37 -21.95 -17.31
CA ILE A 267 6.40 -21.51 -18.32
C ILE A 267 6.11 -20.00 -18.28
N LEU A 268 6.69 -19.26 -17.34
CA LEU A 268 6.60 -17.81 -17.30
C LEU A 268 7.33 -17.21 -18.52
N SER A 269 6.69 -16.24 -19.18
CA SER A 269 7.24 -15.54 -20.34
C SER A 269 8.54 -14.79 -20.01
N GLU A 270 9.44 -14.71 -21.00
CA GLU A 270 10.71 -13.97 -20.85
C GLU A 270 10.44 -12.47 -20.62
N GLU A 271 9.39 -11.93 -21.23
CA GLU A 271 8.91 -10.57 -21.04
C GLU A 271 8.60 -10.27 -19.56
N ALA A 272 7.89 -11.18 -18.89
CA ALA A 272 7.63 -11.03 -17.45
C ALA A 272 8.88 -11.29 -16.60
N ASP A 273 9.76 -12.19 -17.02
CA ASP A 273 11.05 -12.43 -16.36
C ASP A 273 11.93 -11.17 -16.32
N VAL A 274 11.97 -10.40 -17.41
CA VAL A 274 12.67 -9.11 -17.48
C VAL A 274 12.15 -8.16 -16.39
N ASP A 275 10.85 -8.00 -16.27
CA ASP A 275 10.24 -7.12 -15.26
C ASP A 275 10.56 -7.56 -13.83
N LEU A 276 10.52 -8.88 -13.55
CA LEU A 276 10.92 -9.42 -12.25
C LEU A 276 12.40 -9.15 -11.93
N ARG A 277 13.29 -9.35 -12.91
CA ARG A 277 14.73 -9.11 -12.74
C ARG A 277 15.03 -7.63 -12.49
N GLU A 278 14.38 -6.72 -13.21
CA GLU A 278 14.55 -5.28 -12.96
C GLU A 278 14.00 -4.86 -11.61
N ASN A 279 12.90 -5.49 -11.15
CA ASN A 279 12.38 -5.24 -9.81
C ASN A 279 13.38 -5.68 -8.74
N SER A 280 13.95 -6.89 -8.84
CA SER A 280 15.00 -7.33 -7.92
C SER A 280 16.20 -6.37 -7.95
N LYS A 281 16.70 -5.99 -9.13
CA LYS A 281 17.81 -5.03 -9.25
C LYS A 281 17.48 -3.66 -8.64
N PHE A 282 16.23 -3.23 -8.68
CA PHE A 282 15.81 -1.98 -8.05
C PHE A 282 15.89 -2.09 -6.52
N TRP A 283 15.30 -3.12 -5.93
CA TRP A 283 15.24 -3.29 -4.47
C TRP A 283 16.60 -3.68 -3.85
N ASP A 284 17.44 -4.45 -4.56
CA ASP A 284 18.80 -4.82 -4.12
C ASP A 284 19.69 -3.59 -3.82
N LYS A 285 19.39 -2.42 -4.42
CA LYS A 285 20.12 -1.17 -4.16
C LYS A 285 19.80 -0.58 -2.79
N TRP A 286 18.65 -0.93 -2.23
CA TRP A 286 18.11 -0.37 -1.00
C TRP A 286 18.15 -1.37 0.16
N ASP A 287 18.46 -2.63 -0.12
CA ASP A 287 18.63 -3.66 0.90
C ASP A 287 19.80 -3.33 1.84
N GLY A 288 19.56 -3.46 3.14
CA GLY A 288 20.53 -3.13 4.18
C GLY A 288 19.91 -2.82 5.54
N ALA A 289 20.76 -2.45 6.49
CA ALA A 289 20.37 -2.31 7.90
C ALA A 289 19.23 -1.30 8.16
N VAL A 290 19.04 -0.30 7.31
CA VAL A 290 17.91 0.65 7.46
C VAL A 290 16.59 0.01 7.04
N ALA A 291 16.59 -0.83 6.00
CA ALA A 291 15.42 -1.58 5.59
C ALA A 291 14.99 -2.57 6.70
N GLU A 292 15.93 -3.33 7.27
CA GLU A 292 15.68 -4.26 8.38
C GLU A 292 15.08 -3.57 9.61
N VAL A 293 15.62 -2.41 10.00
CA VAL A 293 15.09 -1.63 11.13
C VAL A 293 13.69 -1.10 10.82
N SER A 294 13.46 -0.66 9.58
CA SER A 294 12.15 -0.15 9.15
C SER A 294 11.10 -1.26 9.15
N GLU A 295 11.45 -2.45 8.68
CA GLU A 295 10.59 -3.64 8.70
C GLU A 295 10.22 -4.02 10.14
N GLN A 296 11.18 -4.02 11.08
CA GLN A 296 10.90 -4.28 12.49
C GLN A 296 9.98 -3.23 13.12
N ILE A 297 10.16 -1.95 12.77
CA ILE A 297 9.29 -0.88 13.24
C ILE A 297 7.88 -1.07 12.67
N ASN A 298 7.76 -1.41 11.39
CA ASN A 298 6.48 -1.66 10.73
C ASN A 298 5.77 -2.87 11.34
N ASP A 299 6.47 -4.00 11.51
CA ASP A 299 5.96 -5.20 12.14
C ASP A 299 5.38 -4.91 13.55
N ASN A 300 6.13 -4.17 14.36
CA ASN A 300 5.67 -3.74 15.68
C ASN A 300 4.47 -2.80 15.60
N TYR A 301 4.44 -1.89 14.64
CA TYR A 301 3.33 -0.98 14.41
C TYR A 301 2.05 -1.73 14.02
N LEU A 302 2.13 -2.68 13.08
CA LEU A 302 1.00 -3.52 12.67
C LEU A 302 0.48 -4.36 13.84
N LYS A 303 1.38 -5.00 14.59
CA LYS A 303 1.04 -5.80 15.79
C LYS A 303 0.40 -4.95 16.88
N ALA A 304 0.89 -3.74 17.12
CA ALA A 304 0.31 -2.81 18.10
C ALA A 304 -1.11 -2.37 17.72
N ASN A 305 -1.44 -2.37 16.43
CA ASN A 305 -2.79 -2.06 15.92
C ASN A 305 -3.67 -3.30 15.73
N GLY A 306 -3.23 -4.49 16.17
CA GLY A 306 -4.05 -5.69 16.21
C GLY A 306 -3.87 -6.67 15.04
N GLN A 307 -2.95 -6.39 14.10
CA GLN A 307 -2.54 -7.36 13.10
C GLN A 307 -1.49 -8.32 13.69
N LYS A 308 -1.95 -9.45 14.23
CA LYS A 308 -1.09 -10.38 15.00
C LYS A 308 0.10 -10.91 14.21
N ASP A 309 -0.06 -11.10 12.91
CA ASP A 309 0.97 -11.68 12.05
C ASP A 309 1.96 -10.62 11.54
N GLY A 310 1.70 -9.33 11.81
CA GLY A 310 2.57 -8.23 11.42
C GLY A 310 2.90 -8.28 9.93
N VAL A 311 4.17 -8.16 9.56
CA VAL A 311 4.58 -8.24 8.14
C VAL A 311 4.33 -9.61 7.49
N GLN A 312 4.14 -10.68 8.26
CA GLN A 312 3.77 -11.99 7.69
C GLN A 312 2.33 -12.00 7.14
N SER A 313 1.52 -10.99 7.44
CA SER A 313 0.18 -10.86 6.86
C SER A 313 0.22 -10.74 5.33
N TYR A 314 1.31 -10.26 4.74
CA TYR A 314 1.48 -10.20 3.29
C TYR A 314 1.31 -11.57 2.60
N GLY A 315 1.70 -12.67 3.26
CA GLY A 315 1.47 -14.03 2.75
C GLY A 315 0.00 -14.43 2.69
N ARG A 316 -0.86 -13.81 3.52
CA ARG A 316 -2.31 -14.10 3.57
C ARG A 316 -3.09 -13.55 2.38
N MET A 317 -2.48 -12.67 1.58
CA MET A 317 -3.05 -12.31 0.28
C MET A 317 -3.26 -13.57 -0.58
N ALA A 318 -2.29 -14.49 -0.61
CA ALA A 318 -2.39 -15.72 -1.39
C ALA A 318 -3.61 -16.55 -0.99
N ASP A 319 -3.90 -16.64 0.31
CA ASP A 319 -5.06 -17.35 0.82
C ASP A 319 -6.37 -16.74 0.34
N LEU A 320 -6.48 -15.41 0.36
CA LEU A 320 -7.66 -14.69 -0.12
C LEU A 320 -7.86 -14.83 -1.63
N VAL A 321 -6.76 -14.76 -2.40
CA VAL A 321 -6.79 -14.98 -3.85
C VAL A 321 -7.27 -16.39 -4.15
N VAL A 322 -6.66 -17.42 -3.57
CA VAL A 322 -7.04 -18.83 -3.83
C VAL A 322 -8.49 -19.08 -3.41
N ALA A 323 -8.89 -18.60 -2.23
CA ALA A 323 -10.28 -18.72 -1.79
C ALA A 323 -11.26 -18.05 -2.75
N TYR A 324 -10.91 -16.90 -3.34
CA TYR A 324 -11.76 -16.21 -4.30
C TYR A 324 -11.89 -16.98 -5.62
N TYR A 325 -10.79 -17.55 -6.13
CA TYR A 325 -10.81 -18.42 -7.31
C TYR A 325 -11.76 -19.61 -7.11
N LEU A 326 -11.64 -20.30 -5.97
CA LEU A 326 -12.50 -21.45 -5.63
C LEU A 326 -13.97 -21.06 -5.35
N TRP A 327 -14.23 -19.79 -5.07
CA TRP A 327 -15.56 -19.27 -4.78
C TRP A 327 -16.31 -18.80 -6.04
N GLU A 328 -15.61 -18.36 -7.08
CA GLU A 328 -16.22 -17.95 -8.36
C GLU A 328 -16.60 -19.13 -9.28
N GLU A 329 -16.05 -20.33 -9.04
CA GLU A 329 -16.37 -21.58 -9.78
C GLU A 329 -17.73 -22.20 -9.39
#